data_AF-A0A838QT24-F1
#
_entry.id   AF-A0A838QT24-F1
#
_cell.length_a   1.000
_cell.length_b   1.000
_cell.length_c   1.000
_cell.angle_alpha   90.00
_cell.angle_beta   90.00
_cell.angle_gamma   90.00
#
_symmetry.space_group_name_H-M   'P 1'
#
loop_
_entity.id
_entity.type
_entity.pdbx_description
1 polymer ?
#
loop_
_entity_poly.entity_id
_entity_poly.type
_entity_poly.pdbx_seq_one_letter_code
_entity_poly.pdbx_strand_id
1 'polypeptide(L)'
;EDAIKPYSANEIGLDQAWERGTQPVRRFMAEQIRRTDNDDDVYLFLKYLPSERDPATGELPDNYVYFDAKPDERNIPLQALLPAFMLSELKTAFLIGFQIYLPFVVLDIVVASVTISMGMLMLPPVLISLPFKLLLFVLVDGWRLVVEMLMESFHVLA
;
A
#
# COMPACT_ATOMS: atom_id res chain seq x y z
N GLU A 1 16.75 15.18 8.27
CA GLU A 1 17.23 16.59 8.39
C GLU A 1 18.42 16.87 7.47
N ASP A 2 18.73 15.90 6.60
CA ASP A 2 20.05 15.70 6.02
C ASP A 2 20.13 16.21 4.57
N ALA A 3 19.02 16.72 4.04
CA ALA A 3 18.88 17.25 2.69
C ALA A 3 18.49 18.74 2.69
N ILE A 4 17.32 19.09 3.23
CA ILE A 4 16.75 20.44 3.10
C ILE A 4 17.55 21.49 3.89
N LYS A 5 17.92 21.20 5.15
CA LYS A 5 18.70 22.12 5.99
C LYS A 5 20.08 22.44 5.38
N PRO A 6 20.94 21.46 5.04
CA PRO A 6 22.25 21.74 4.45
C PRO A 6 22.15 22.35 3.05
N TYR A 7 21.14 22.00 2.25
CA TYR A 7 20.92 22.65 0.95
C TYR A 7 20.58 24.13 1.11
N SER A 8 19.69 24.45 2.05
CA SER A 8 19.30 25.85 2.35
C SER A 8 20.44 26.67 2.95
N ALA A 9 21.39 26.00 3.60
CA ALA A 9 22.64 26.60 4.10
C ALA A 9 23.76 26.67 3.04
N ASN A 10 23.49 26.29 1.79
CA ASN A 10 24.47 26.17 0.70
C ASN A 10 25.67 25.24 1.01
N GLU A 11 25.50 24.28 1.92
CA GLU A 11 26.55 23.31 2.30
C GLU A 11 26.65 22.14 1.31
N ILE A 12 25.56 21.86 0.59
CA ILE A 12 25.48 20.80 -0.42
C ILE A 12 24.82 21.30 -1.70
N GLY A 13 25.19 20.70 -2.83
CA GLY A 13 24.53 20.93 -4.11
C GLY A 13 23.15 20.24 -4.21
N LEU A 14 22.38 20.60 -5.23
CA LEU A 14 21.04 20.04 -5.48
C LEU A 14 21.08 18.51 -5.65
N ASP A 15 22.08 17.98 -6.37
CA ASP A 15 22.18 16.54 -6.63
C ASP A 15 22.41 15.74 -5.34
N GLN A 16 23.28 16.24 -4.45
CA GLN A 16 23.52 15.63 -3.14
C GLN A 16 22.30 15.76 -2.23
N ALA A 17 21.59 16.90 -2.29
CA ALA A 17 20.35 17.09 -1.54
C ALA A 17 19.26 16.12 -2.02
N TRP A 18 19.15 15.89 -3.33
CA TRP A 18 18.25 14.91 -3.92
C TRP A 18 18.57 13.50 -3.47
N GLU A 19 19.83 13.08 -3.55
CA GLU A 19 20.28 11.75 -3.15
C GLU A 19 19.97 11.48 -1.67
N ARG A 20 20.38 12.39 -0.78
CA ARG A 20 20.11 12.29 0.66
C ARG A 20 18.63 12.37 1.00
N GLY A 21 17.88 13.23 0.31
CA GLY A 21 16.45 13.42 0.55
C GLY A 21 15.61 12.23 0.10
N THR A 22 16.08 11.51 -0.91
CA THR A 22 15.36 10.36 -1.49
C THR A 22 15.58 9.08 -0.70
N GLN A 23 16.71 8.91 0.00
CA GLN A 23 17.00 7.71 0.80
C GLN A 23 15.89 7.32 1.82
N PRO A 24 15.39 8.23 2.69
CA PRO A 24 14.35 7.85 3.64
C PRO A 24 13.04 7.43 2.94
N VAL A 25 12.71 8.07 1.82
CA VAL A 25 11.52 7.75 1.03
C VAL A 25 11.66 6.38 0.36
N ARG A 26 12.83 6.07 -0.22
CA ARG A 26 13.13 4.72 -0.75
C ARG A 26 13.01 3.67 0.32
N ARG A 27 13.61 3.91 1.50
CA ARG A 27 13.58 2.97 2.62
C ARG A 27 12.15 2.69 3.07
N PHE A 28 11.34 3.74 3.19
CA PHE A 28 9.92 3.63 3.51
C PHE A 28 9.18 2.75 2.49
N MET A 29 9.26 3.08 1.19
CA MET A 29 8.59 2.31 0.13
C MET A 29 9.04 0.84 0.13
N ALA A 30 10.34 0.59 0.24
CA ALA A 30 10.89 -0.75 0.28
C ALA A 30 10.37 -1.56 1.47
N GLU A 31 10.31 -0.96 2.65
CA GLU A 31 9.84 -1.62 3.86
C GLU A 31 8.34 -1.95 3.78
N GLN A 32 7.52 -1.06 3.21
CA GLN A 32 6.10 -1.33 2.99
C GLN A 32 5.87 -2.48 2.00
N ILE A 33 6.63 -2.53 0.90
CA ILE A 33 6.57 -3.62 -0.08
C ILE A 33 6.94 -4.97 0.57
N ARG A 34 8.05 -5.01 1.33
CA ARG A 34 8.50 -6.24 2.01
C ARG A 34 7.52 -6.74 3.05
N ARG A 35 6.92 -5.82 3.82
CA ARG A 35 5.94 -6.17 4.87
C ARG A 35 4.67 -6.79 4.33
N THR A 36 4.29 -6.38 3.13
CA THR A 36 3.08 -6.86 2.45
C THR A 36 3.37 -8.01 1.48
N ASP A 37 4.62 -8.52 1.48
CA ASP A 37 5.07 -9.64 0.64
C ASP A 37 4.83 -9.39 -0.86
N ASN A 38 5.05 -8.15 -1.30
CA ASN A 38 4.82 -7.69 -2.68
C ASN A 38 6.13 -7.44 -3.46
N ASP A 39 7.24 -8.06 -3.07
CA ASP A 39 8.54 -7.93 -3.75
C ASP A 39 8.45 -8.27 -5.26
N ASP A 40 7.56 -9.20 -5.62
CA ASP A 40 7.27 -9.57 -7.02
C ASP A 40 6.85 -8.39 -7.89
N ASP A 41 6.16 -7.39 -7.32
CA ASP A 41 5.73 -6.20 -8.05
C ASP A 41 6.94 -5.37 -8.49
N VAL A 42 7.99 -5.32 -7.68
CA VAL A 42 9.23 -4.62 -8.02
C VAL A 42 9.90 -5.31 -9.20
N TYR A 43 10.01 -6.64 -9.16
CA TYR A 43 10.56 -7.41 -10.28
C TYR A 43 9.73 -7.25 -11.55
N LEU A 44 8.40 -7.16 -11.43
CA LEU A 44 7.52 -6.89 -12.57
C LEU A 44 7.90 -5.57 -13.24
N PHE A 45 7.97 -4.46 -12.49
CA PHE A 45 8.27 -3.16 -13.08
C PHE A 45 9.72 -3.06 -13.59
N LEU A 46 10.68 -3.68 -12.90
CA LEU A 46 12.06 -3.79 -13.37
C LEU A 46 12.15 -4.45 -14.75
N LYS A 47 11.40 -5.52 -14.99
CA LYS A 47 11.37 -6.22 -16.29
C LYS A 47 10.99 -5.29 -17.44
N TYR A 48 10.16 -4.28 -17.20
CA TYR A 48 9.70 -3.36 -18.24
C TYR A 48 10.58 -2.12 -18.41
N LEU A 49 11.70 -2.00 -17.70
CA LEU A 49 12.68 -0.92 -17.89
C LEU A 49 13.77 -1.35 -18.89
N PRO A 50 13.80 -0.78 -20.12
CA PRO A 50 14.79 -1.18 -21.12
C PRO A 50 16.23 -0.79 -20.74
N SER A 51 16.41 0.27 -19.96
CA SER A 51 17.72 0.77 -19.50
C SER A 51 18.39 -0.13 -18.46
N GLU A 52 17.63 -1.01 -17.82
CA GLU A 52 18.11 -1.89 -16.75
C GLU A 52 18.44 -3.29 -17.25
N ARG A 53 18.14 -3.60 -18.52
CA ARG A 53 18.47 -4.89 -19.12
C ARG A 53 19.90 -4.88 -19.65
N ASP A 54 20.60 -5.99 -19.48
CA ASP A 54 21.92 -6.17 -20.09
C ASP A 54 21.77 -6.08 -21.62
N PRO A 55 22.51 -5.18 -22.31
CA PRO A 55 22.44 -5.03 -23.76
C PRO A 55 22.82 -6.30 -24.54
N ALA A 56 23.59 -7.21 -23.94
CA ALA A 56 24.10 -8.43 -24.56
C ALA A 56 23.17 -9.65 -24.34
N THR A 57 22.59 -9.81 -23.15
CA THR A 57 21.73 -10.96 -22.81
C THR A 57 20.24 -10.63 -22.81
N GLY A 58 19.87 -9.36 -22.65
CA GLY A 58 18.49 -8.91 -22.50
C GLY A 58 17.86 -9.27 -21.15
N GLU A 59 18.64 -9.86 -20.24
CA GLU A 59 18.20 -10.28 -18.91
C GLU A 59 18.41 -9.16 -17.88
N LEU A 60 17.67 -9.26 -16.76
CA LEU A 60 17.87 -8.39 -15.61
C LEU A 60 19.06 -8.88 -14.79
N PRO A 61 19.98 -8.00 -14.38
CA PRO A 61 20.96 -8.30 -13.34
C PRO A 61 20.30 -8.83 -12.06
N ASP A 62 20.95 -9.75 -11.36
CA ASP A 62 20.48 -10.37 -10.11
C ASP A 62 20.89 -9.58 -8.85
N ASN A 63 21.66 -8.50 -9.01
CA ASN A 63 22.28 -7.73 -7.94
C ASN A 63 21.49 -6.49 -7.49
N TYR A 64 20.17 -6.48 -7.68
CA TYR A 64 19.32 -5.35 -7.26
C TYR A 64 19.02 -5.39 -5.76
N VAL A 65 19.22 -4.25 -5.10
CA VAL A 65 18.89 -4.05 -3.69
C VAL A 65 18.05 -2.79 -3.49
N TYR A 66 17.24 -2.80 -2.43
CA TYR A 66 16.32 -1.72 -2.11
C TYR A 66 16.98 -0.46 -1.55
N PHE A 67 18.12 -0.60 -0.88
CA PHE A 67 18.88 0.48 -0.26
C PHE A 67 20.30 0.00 0.06
N ASP A 68 21.21 0.94 0.31
CA ASP A 68 22.60 0.69 0.72
C ASP A 68 23.38 -0.28 -0.17
N ALA A 69 23.21 -0.15 -1.50
CA ALA A 69 23.94 -0.93 -2.48
C ALA A 69 25.45 -0.86 -2.27
N LYS A 70 26.07 -2.04 -2.15
CA LYS A 70 27.52 -2.21 -2.18
C LYS A 70 28.08 -1.91 -3.58
N PRO A 71 29.42 -1.76 -3.74
CA PRO A 71 30.02 -1.45 -5.04
C PRO A 71 29.69 -2.45 -6.17
N ASP A 72 29.34 -3.68 -5.82
CA ASP A 72 28.93 -4.77 -6.71
C ASP A 72 27.40 -4.89 -6.88
N GLU A 73 26.61 -4.09 -6.16
CA GLU A 73 25.14 -4.12 -6.16
C GLU A 73 24.56 -2.86 -6.84
N ARG A 74 23.28 -2.92 -7.22
CA ARG A 74 22.56 -1.80 -7.82
C ARG A 74 21.32 -1.47 -7.01
N ASN A 75 21.13 -0.19 -6.77
CA ASN A 75 19.89 0.30 -6.21
C ASN A 75 18.74 0.12 -7.20
N ILE A 76 17.61 -0.42 -6.75
CA ILE A 76 16.37 -0.46 -7.55
C ILE A 76 16.03 0.99 -7.98
N PRO A 77 15.87 1.26 -9.29
CA PRO A 77 15.51 2.57 -9.79
C PRO A 77 14.14 3.01 -9.27
N LEU A 78 13.99 4.32 -9.00
CA LEU A 78 12.71 4.89 -8.56
C LEU A 78 11.59 4.65 -9.57
N GLN A 79 11.92 4.57 -10.86
CA GLN A 79 10.96 4.29 -11.92
C GLN A 79 10.31 2.90 -11.80
N ALA A 80 10.96 1.95 -11.14
CA ALA A 80 10.37 0.65 -10.80
C ALA A 80 9.81 0.63 -9.38
N LEU A 81 10.54 1.20 -8.41
CA LEU A 81 10.16 1.15 -7.00
C LEU A 81 8.85 1.90 -6.71
N LEU A 82 8.65 3.08 -7.31
CA LEU A 82 7.47 3.90 -7.08
C LEU A 82 6.17 3.22 -7.56
N PRO A 83 6.05 2.75 -8.82
CA PRO A 83 4.84 2.05 -9.23
C PRO A 83 4.65 0.71 -8.51
N ALA A 84 5.72 0.00 -8.13
CA ALA A 84 5.63 -1.20 -7.31
C ALA A 84 5.03 -0.91 -5.94
N PHE A 85 5.50 0.14 -5.27
CA PHE A 85 4.93 0.61 -4.01
C PHE A 85 3.45 0.96 -4.15
N MET A 86 3.08 1.73 -5.18
CA MET A 86 1.67 2.08 -5.42
C MET A 86 0.78 0.85 -5.64
N LEU A 87 1.27 -0.17 -6.37
CA LEU A 87 0.54 -1.41 -6.60
C LEU A 87 0.38 -2.21 -5.30
N SER A 88 1.45 -2.32 -4.50
CA SER A 88 1.46 -2.94 -3.18
C SER A 88 0.46 -2.29 -2.22
N GLU A 89 0.45 -0.96 -2.14
CA GLU A 89 -0.51 -0.21 -1.32
C GLU A 89 -1.95 -0.40 -1.80
N LEU A 90 -2.18 -0.45 -3.12
CA LEU A 90 -3.50 -0.67 -3.67
C LEU A 90 -4.04 -2.07 -3.29
N LYS A 91 -3.22 -3.12 -3.41
CA LYS A 91 -3.57 -4.48 -2.96
C LYS A 91 -3.93 -4.50 -1.48
N THR A 92 -3.10 -3.86 -0.66
CA THR A 92 -3.30 -3.79 0.79
C THR A 92 -4.59 -3.04 1.15
N ALA A 93 -4.84 -1.89 0.50
CA ALA A 93 -6.07 -1.13 0.69
C ALA A 93 -7.32 -1.92 0.29
N PHE A 94 -7.27 -2.72 -0.79
CA PHE A 94 -8.37 -3.60 -1.17
C PHE A 94 -8.63 -4.70 -0.14
N LEU A 95 -7.58 -5.30 0.44
CA LEU A 95 -7.72 -6.31 1.49
C LEU A 95 -8.37 -5.73 2.75
N ILE A 96 -7.88 -4.57 3.21
CA ILE A 96 -8.45 -3.84 4.36
C ILE A 96 -9.91 -3.49 4.08
N GLY A 97 -10.20 -2.93 2.90
CA GLY A 97 -11.56 -2.58 2.49
C GLY A 97 -12.49 -3.78 2.45
N PHE A 98 -12.01 -4.93 1.94
CA PHE A 98 -12.77 -6.18 1.92
C PHE A 98 -13.06 -6.69 3.34
N GLN A 99 -12.07 -6.67 4.23
CA GLN A 99 -12.23 -7.10 5.62
C GLN A 99 -13.25 -6.23 6.38
N ILE A 100 -13.20 -4.90 6.19
CA ILE A 100 -14.18 -3.97 6.76
C ILE A 100 -15.57 -4.20 6.18
N TYR A 101 -15.67 -4.53 4.89
CA TYR A 101 -16.96 -4.70 4.20
C TYR A 101 -17.68 -5.99 4.57
N LEU A 102 -16.94 -7.08 4.84
CA LEU A 102 -17.46 -8.42 5.13
C LEU A 102 -18.60 -8.47 6.18
N PRO A 103 -18.47 -7.89 7.39
CA PRO A 103 -19.55 -7.92 8.39
C PRO A 103 -20.85 -7.26 7.89
N PHE A 104 -20.75 -6.22 7.06
CA PHE A 104 -21.92 -5.55 6.50
C PHE A 104 -22.62 -6.37 5.42
N VAL A 105 -21.86 -7.13 4.62
CA VAL A 105 -22.42 -8.08 3.65
C VAL A 105 -23.20 -9.18 4.35
N VAL A 106 -22.63 -9.74 5.43
CA VAL A 106 -23.32 -10.76 6.22
C VAL A 106 -24.63 -10.21 6.78
N LEU A 107 -24.61 -8.98 7.31
CA LEU A 107 -25.81 -8.30 7.79
C LEU A 107 -26.84 -8.11 6.66
N ASP A 108 -26.43 -7.69 5.47
CA ASP A 108 -27.33 -7.56 4.31
C ASP A 108 -28.02 -8.87 3.94
N ILE A 109 -27.26 -9.96 3.88
CA ILE A 109 -27.78 -11.30 3.55
C ILE A 109 -28.79 -11.76 4.61
N VAL A 110 -28.49 -11.55 5.90
CA VAL A 110 -29.38 -11.88 7.01
C VAL A 110 -30.67 -11.06 6.93
N VAL A 111 -30.57 -9.74 6.79
CA VAL A 111 -31.75 -8.86 6.72
C VAL A 111 -32.61 -9.17 5.49
N ALA A 112 -31.99 -9.46 4.35
CA ALA A 112 -32.71 -9.88 3.15
C ALA A 112 -33.47 -11.19 3.37
N SER A 113 -32.83 -12.20 3.97
CA SER A 113 -33.47 -13.49 4.24
C SER A 113 -34.69 -13.38 5.17
N VAL A 114 -34.59 -12.53 6.21
CA VAL A 114 -35.69 -12.27 7.15
C VAL A 114 -36.83 -11.49 6.48
N THR A 115 -36.49 -10.47 5.69
CA THR A 115 -37.45 -9.63 4.95
C THR A 115 -38.26 -10.46 3.96
N ILE A 116 -37.60 -11.32 3.18
CA ILE A 116 -38.23 -12.25 2.25
C ILE A 116 -39.13 -13.23 2.99
N SER A 117 -38.68 -13.76 4.13
CA SER A 117 -39.47 -14.69 4.96
C SER A 117 -40.74 -14.07 5.54
N MET A 118 -40.74 -12.75 5.80
CA MET A 118 -41.93 -12.00 6.22
C MET A 118 -42.88 -11.66 5.06
N GLY A 119 -42.53 -12.00 3.82
CA GLY A 119 -43.33 -11.70 2.62
C GLY A 119 -43.20 -10.27 2.12
N MET A 120 -42.24 -9.47 2.64
CA MET A 120 -42.05 -8.08 2.24
C MET A 120 -41.18 -7.98 0.98
N LEU A 121 -41.69 -8.46 -0.16
CA LEU A 121 -40.94 -8.48 -1.42
C LEU A 121 -40.78 -7.10 -2.07
N MET A 122 -41.64 -6.13 -1.71
CA MET A 122 -41.65 -4.80 -2.34
C MET A 122 -40.72 -3.80 -1.66
N LEU A 123 -40.26 -4.09 -0.44
CA LEU A 123 -39.32 -3.22 0.27
C LEU A 123 -37.89 -3.66 -0.03
N PRO A 124 -37.04 -2.77 -0.58
CA PRO A 124 -35.63 -3.08 -0.79
C PRO A 124 -34.95 -3.43 0.55
N PRO A 125 -34.37 -4.64 0.72
CA PRO A 125 -33.72 -5.04 1.97
C PRO A 125 -32.63 -4.10 2.44
N VAL A 126 -31.98 -3.38 1.51
CA VAL A 126 -30.93 -2.39 1.77
C VAL A 126 -31.43 -1.23 2.66
N LEU A 127 -32.68 -0.80 2.48
CA LEU A 127 -33.25 0.29 3.29
C LEU A 127 -33.45 -0.16 4.75
N ILE A 128 -33.79 -1.44 4.94
CA ILE A 128 -33.97 -2.04 6.26
C ILE A 128 -32.60 -2.26 6.90
N SER A 129 -31.60 -2.72 6.15
CA SER A 129 -30.28 -3.05 6.69
C SER A 129 -29.45 -1.82 7.06
N LEU A 130 -29.62 -0.69 6.37
CA LEU A 130 -28.85 0.55 6.61
C LEU A 130 -28.80 1.00 8.08
N PRO A 131 -29.93 1.18 8.81
CA PRO A 131 -29.88 1.56 10.22
C PRO A 131 -29.16 0.52 11.10
N PHE A 132 -29.30 -0.77 10.81
CA PHE A 132 -28.58 -1.82 11.54
C PHE A 132 -27.07 -1.79 11.28
N LYS A 133 -26.65 -1.48 10.05
CA LYS A 133 -25.22 -1.29 9.74
C LYS A 133 -24.62 -0.13 10.51
N LEU A 134 -25.32 1.01 10.54
CA LEU A 134 -24.89 2.18 11.29
C LEU A 134 -24.82 1.88 12.80
N LEU A 135 -25.82 1.18 13.33
CA LEU A 135 -25.83 0.75 14.72
C LEU A 135 -24.65 -0.19 15.02
N LEU A 136 -24.44 -1.22 14.20
CA LEU A 136 -23.32 -2.16 14.35
C LEU A 136 -21.98 -1.41 14.32
N PHE A 137 -21.80 -0.52 13.36
CA PHE A 137 -20.56 0.25 13.20
C PHE A 137 -20.26 1.14 14.40
N VAL A 138 -21.28 1.79 14.98
CA VAL A 138 -21.11 2.59 16.21
C VAL A 138 -20.87 1.69 17.43
N LEU A 139 -21.58 0.55 17.53
CA LEU A 139 -21.49 -0.38 18.67
C LEU A 139 -20.09 -0.96 18.83
N VAL A 140 -19.43 -1.28 17.71
CA VAL A 140 -18.08 -1.85 17.70
C VAL A 140 -16.97 -0.80 17.76
N ASP A 141 -17.32 0.48 17.88
CA ASP A 141 -16.37 1.59 17.75
C ASP A 141 -15.60 1.54 16.42
N GLY A 142 -16.36 1.42 15.32
CA GLY A 142 -15.83 1.14 13.99
C GLY A 142 -14.86 2.20 13.47
N TRP A 143 -15.03 3.47 13.83
CA TRP A 143 -14.07 4.52 13.46
C TRP A 143 -12.69 4.25 14.05
N ARG A 144 -12.61 3.85 15.33
CA ARG A 144 -11.35 3.49 15.96
C ARG A 144 -10.71 2.29 15.26
N LEU A 145 -11.48 1.22 15.01
CA LEU A 145 -10.98 0.02 14.34
C LEU A 145 -10.43 0.31 12.94
N VAL A 146 -11.14 1.12 12.14
CA VAL A 146 -10.69 1.48 10.79
C VAL A 146 -9.39 2.29 10.86
N VAL A 147 -9.32 3.28 11.76
CA VAL A 147 -8.11 4.10 11.92
C VAL A 147 -6.94 3.26 12.44
N GLU A 148 -7.17 2.35 13.38
CA GLU A 148 -6.16 1.43 13.93
C GLU A 148 -5.58 0.53 12.82
N MET A 149 -6.43 -0.10 12.00
CA MET A 149 -5.98 -0.92 10.86
C MET A 149 -5.13 -0.11 9.86
N LEU A 150 -5.51 1.14 9.59
CA LEU A 150 -4.73 2.02 8.70
C LEU A 150 -3.39 2.41 9.32
N MET A 151 -3.38 2.76 10.60
CA MET A 151 -2.16 3.12 11.33
C MET A 151 -1.19 1.95 11.42
N GLU A 152 -1.68 0.75 11.70
CA GLU A 152 -0.88 -0.49 11.73
C GLU A 152 -0.28 -0.81 10.36
N SER A 153 -1.02 -0.56 9.27
CA SER A 153 -0.54 -0.77 7.90
C SER A 153 0.73 0.03 7.61
N PHE A 154 0.79 1.30 8.05
CA PHE A 154 1.91 2.21 7.73
C PHE A 154 3.05 2.21 8.76
N HIS A 155 2.89 1.54 9.91
CA HIS A 155 3.84 1.67 11.01
C HIS A 155 5.15 0.91 10.76
N VAL A 156 6.12 1.56 10.12
CA VAL A 156 7.51 1.08 10.01
C VAL A 156 8.12 1.01 11.41
N LEU A 157 8.61 -0.16 11.81
CA LEU A 157 9.39 -0.33 13.04
C LEU A 157 10.59 0.64 12.95
N ALA A 158 10.55 1.67 13.79
CA ALA A 158 11.63 2.63 13.98
C ALA A 158 12.84 1.95 14.64
#